data_AF-A0A2N2DP97-F1
#
_entry.id   AF-A0A2N2DP97-F1
#
_cell.length_a   1.000
_cell.length_b   1.000
_cell.length_c   1.000
_cell.angle_alpha   90.00
_cell.angle_beta   90.00
_cell.angle_gamma   90.00
#
_symmetry.space_group_name_H-M   'P 1'
#
loop_
_entity.id
_entity.type
_entity.pdbx_description
1 polymer ?
#
loop_
_entity_poly.entity_id
_entity_poly.type
_entity_poly.pdbx_seq_one_letter_code
_entity_poly.pdbx_strand_id
1 'polypeptide(L)'
;MKLSDSKEMLQSLIDGLSQSLLVDVAVFDFDSHLVACTDAYLKRKGSAVHAPSIEEAMLNNTILVNQPGFMRSCEGCRFREHCPA
;
A
#
# COMPACT_ATOMS: atom_id res chain seq x y z
N MET A 1 -0.71 16.58 -13.73
CA MET A 1 0.00 15.31 -13.97
C MET A 1 -0.57 14.31 -13.00
N LYS A 2 -1.14 13.20 -13.47
CA LYS A 2 -1.65 12.15 -12.59
C LYS A 2 -0.49 11.20 -12.26
N LEU A 3 -0.49 10.64 -11.05
CA LEU A 3 0.56 9.68 -10.66
C LEU A 3 0.58 8.45 -11.58
N SER A 4 -0.58 8.09 -12.12
CA SER A 4 -0.76 7.06 -13.15
C SER A 4 0.06 7.28 -14.42
N ASP A 5 0.37 8.54 -14.77
CA ASP A 5 1.14 8.86 -15.97
C ASP A 5 2.61 8.38 -15.85
N SER A 6 3.08 8.11 -14.62
CA SER A 6 4.43 7.63 -14.31
C SER A 6 4.48 6.16 -13.90
N LYS A 7 3.42 5.38 -14.19
CA LYS A 7 3.27 4.00 -13.72
C LYS A 7 4.47 3.10 -14.03
N GLU A 8 4.98 3.11 -15.26
CA GLU A 8 6.10 2.23 -15.67
C GLU A 8 7.39 2.54 -14.91
N MET A 9 7.68 3.82 -14.71
CA MET A 9 8.82 4.28 -13.92
C MET A 9 8.65 3.86 -12.45
N LEU A 10 7.48 4.09 -11.87
CA LEU A 10 7.18 3.68 -10.50
C LEU A 10 7.31 2.16 -10.31
N GLN A 11 6.81 1.38 -11.26
CA GLN A 11 6.94 -0.08 -11.22
C GLN A 11 8.42 -0.51 -11.20
N SER A 12 9.23 0.05 -12.10
CA SER A 12 10.67 -0.23 -12.16
C SER A 12 11.40 0.12 -10.86
N LEU A 13 11.04 1.25 -10.24
CA LEU A 13 11.61 1.69 -8.97
C LEU A 13 11.24 0.74 -7.82
N ILE A 14 9.96 0.38 -7.69
CA ILE A 14 9.52 -0.48 -6.59
C ILE A 14 10.02 -1.92 -6.74
N ASP A 15 10.20 -2.42 -7.96
CA ASP A 15 10.78 -3.73 -8.19
C ASP A 15 12.25 -3.77 -7.75
N GLY A 16 13.02 -2.70 -8.05
CA GLY A 16 14.40 -2.56 -7.56
C GLY A 16 14.49 -2.47 -6.04
N LEU A 17 13.59 -1.73 -5.40
CA LEU A 17 13.50 -1.65 -3.94
C LEU A 17 13.13 -3.01 -3.32
N SER A 18 12.14 -3.70 -3.89
CA SER A 18 11.69 -5.00 -3.42
C SER A 18 12.79 -6.04 -3.47
N GLN A 19 13.56 -6.09 -4.57
CA GLN A 19 14.69 -7.01 -4.71
C GLN A 19 15.85 -6.69 -3.75
N SER A 20 16.10 -5.40 -3.49
CA SER A 20 17.22 -4.97 -2.65
C SER A 20 16.93 -5.12 -1.15
N LEU A 21 15.68 -4.85 -0.75
CA LEU A 21 15.28 -4.81 0.67
C LEU A 21 14.47 -6.04 1.09
N LEU A 22 14.09 -6.91 0.15
CA LEU A 22 13.24 -8.08 0.36
C LEU A 22 11.89 -7.74 1.01
N VAL A 23 11.29 -6.62 0.58
CA VAL A 23 9.98 -6.14 1.05
C VAL A 23 8.96 -6.08 -0.08
N ASP A 24 7.69 -6.17 0.28
CA ASP A 24 6.59 -5.81 -0.61
C ASP A 24 6.42 -4.29 -0.65
N VAL A 25 6.10 -3.77 -1.83
CA VAL A 25 5.87 -2.34 -2.02
C VAL A 25 4.59 -2.14 -2.83
N ALA A 26 3.81 -1.13 -2.43
CA ALA A 26 2.63 -0.67 -3.15
C ALA A 26 2.60 0.87 -3.12
N VAL A 27 2.22 1.47 -4.24
CA VAL A 27 2.11 2.92 -4.43
C VAL A 27 0.66 3.27 -4.69
N PHE A 28 0.14 4.22 -3.91
CA PHE A 28 -1.23 4.71 -4.01
C PHE A 28 -1.24 6.18 -4.42
N ASP A 29 -2.28 6.58 -5.14
CA ASP A 29 -2.59 8.00 -5.34
C ASP A 29 -3.41 8.57 -4.17
N PHE A 30 -3.74 9.87 -4.24
CA PHE A 30 -4.49 10.57 -3.20
C PHE A 30 -5.94 10.09 -3.06
N ASP A 31 -6.48 9.41 -4.07
CA ASP A 31 -7.81 8.80 -4.04
C ASP A 31 -7.76 7.33 -3.54
N SER A 32 -6.61 6.91 -2.99
CA SER A 32 -6.34 5.54 -2.53
C SER A 32 -6.40 4.47 -3.63
N HIS A 33 -6.25 4.86 -4.91
CA HIS A 33 -6.13 3.88 -5.98
C HIS A 33 -4.71 3.33 -6.07
N LEU A 34 -4.61 2.01 -6.25
CA LEU A 34 -3.33 1.35 -6.45
C LEU A 34 -2.76 1.68 -7.84
N VAL A 35 -1.60 2.34 -7.87
CA VAL A 35 -0.92 2.78 -9.10
C VAL A 35 0.11 1.73 -9.56
N ALA A 36 0.94 1.25 -8.64
CA ALA A 36 1.97 0.25 -8.88
C ALA A 36 2.16 -0.62 -7.62
N CYS A 37 2.53 -1.89 -7.79
CA CYS A 37 2.82 -2.79 -6.68
C CYS A 37 3.72 -3.95 -7.09
N THR A 38 4.35 -4.59 -6.12
CA THR A 38 4.98 -5.88 -6.32
C THR A 38 3.92 -6.97 -6.53
N ASP A 39 4.27 -8.02 -7.27
CA ASP A 39 3.38 -9.18 -7.50
C ASP A 39 2.89 -9.83 -6.21
N ALA A 40 3.77 -9.92 -5.21
CA ALA A 40 3.46 -10.54 -3.93
C ALA A 40 2.43 -9.73 -3.14
N TYR A 41 2.50 -8.39 -3.21
CA TYR A 41 1.48 -7.51 -2.65
C TYR A 41 0.12 -7.78 -3.31
N LEU A 42 0.07 -7.77 -4.65
CA LEU A 42 -1.18 -7.93 -5.39
C LEU A 42 -1.84 -9.29 -5.12
N LYS A 43 -1.05 -10.37 -5.04
CA LYS A 43 -1.57 -11.72 -4.74
C LYS A 43 -2.16 -11.84 -3.34
N ARG A 44 -1.56 -11.19 -2.35
CA ARG A 44 -2.02 -11.25 -0.94
C ARG A 44 -3.16 -10.30 -0.65
N LYS A 45 -3.04 -9.05 -1.12
CA LYS A 45 -3.90 -7.94 -0.73
C LYS A 45 -4.88 -7.57 -1.83
N GLY A 46 -4.63 -7.86 -3.10
CA GLY A 46 -5.48 -7.42 -4.21
C GLY A 46 -5.28 -5.94 -4.55
N SER A 47 -6.17 -5.39 -5.38
CA SER A 47 -6.05 -4.02 -5.92
C SER A 47 -6.74 -2.94 -5.09
N ALA A 48 -7.70 -3.31 -4.23
CA ALA A 48 -8.42 -2.35 -3.39
C ALA A 48 -7.76 -2.24 -2.02
N VAL A 49 -7.63 -1.03 -1.48
CA VAL A 49 -7.12 -0.78 -0.13
C VAL A 49 -8.18 -0.14 0.74
N HIS A 50 -8.02 -0.24 2.06
CA HIS A 50 -8.87 0.49 3.00
C HIS A 50 -8.38 1.95 3.07
N ALA A 51 -9.11 2.86 2.41
CA ALA A 51 -8.73 4.26 2.25
C ALA A 51 -8.34 4.97 3.56
N PRO A 52 -9.03 4.77 4.71
CA PRO A 52 -8.64 5.42 5.97
C PRO A 52 -7.19 5.15 6.41
N SER A 53 -6.64 3.97 6.10
CA SER A 53 -5.24 3.66 6.41
C SER A 53 -4.26 4.42 5.51
N ILE A 54 -4.62 4.69 4.26
CA ILE A 54 -3.82 5.50 3.33
C ILE A 54 -3.92 6.97 3.70
N GLU A 55 -5.13 7.45 3.99
CA GLU A 55 -5.38 8.83 4.44
C GLU A 55 -4.61 9.14 5.73
N GLU A 56 -4.57 8.22 6.69
CA GLU A 56 -3.75 8.37 7.91
C GLU A 56 -2.26 8.55 7.57
N ALA A 57 -1.73 7.76 6.63
CA ALA A 57 -0.34 7.87 6.21
C ALA A 57 -0.05 9.24 5.54
N MET A 58 -0.97 9.72 4.70
CA MET A 58 -0.85 11.02 4.04
C MET A 58 -0.91 12.18 5.04
N LEU A 59 -1.78 12.10 6.05
CA LEU A 59 -1.91 13.13 7.09
C LEU A 59 -0.67 13.21 7.99
N ASN A 60 -0.02 12.09 8.27
CA ASN A 60 1.12 12.01 9.19
C ASN A 60 2.49 12.00 8.48
N ASN A 61 2.51 12.10 7.14
CA ASN A 61 3.66 11.90 6.24
C ASN A 61 4.25 10.47 6.24
N THR A 62 4.42 9.88 7.42
CA THR A 62 4.88 8.49 7.60
C THR A 62 4.19 7.90 8.81
N ILE A 63 3.73 6.65 8.69
CA ILE A 63 3.20 5.87 9.81
C ILE A 63 3.89 4.52 9.88
N LEU A 64 4.04 4.00 11.10
CA LEU A 64 4.48 2.62 11.34
C LEU A 64 3.26 1.80 11.76
N VAL A 65 2.91 0.81 10.94
CA VAL A 65 1.81 -0.13 11.22
C VAL A 65 2.40 -1.41 11.80
N ASN A 66 2.46 -1.52 13.13
CA ASN A 66 3.08 -2.65 13.83
C ASN A 66 2.10 -3.76 14.25
N GLN A 67 0.79 -3.49 14.21
CA GLN A 67 -0.27 -4.48 14.50
C GLN A 67 -1.39 -4.42 13.44
N PRO A 68 -1.07 -4.71 12.17
CA PRO A 68 -2.05 -4.62 11.08
C PRO A 68 -3.26 -5.50 11.36
N GLY A 69 -4.47 -4.98 11.11
CA GLY A 69 -5.73 -5.65 11.43
C GLY A 69 -6.29 -5.35 12.83
N PHE A 70 -5.48 -4.76 13.72
CA PHE A 70 -5.86 -4.44 15.12
C PHE A 70 -5.64 -2.97 15.51
N MET A 71 -5.10 -2.15 14.61
CA MET A 71 -4.94 -0.71 14.82
C MET A 71 -6.25 0.05 14.55
N ARG A 72 -6.38 1.28 15.07
CA ARG A 72 -7.60 2.09 14.88
C ARG A 72 -7.93 2.32 13.40
N SER A 73 -6.93 2.55 12.55
CA SER A 73 -7.11 2.71 11.10
C SER A 73 -7.48 1.43 10.36
N CYS A 74 -7.55 0.28 11.04
CA CYS A 74 -8.05 -0.97 10.47
C CYS A 74 -9.57 -1.14 10.66
N GLU A 75 -10.24 -0.25 11.40
CA GLU A 75 -11.67 -0.34 11.65
C GLU A 75 -12.49 -0.24 10.34
N GLY A 76 -13.28 -1.28 10.05
CA GLY A 76 -14.03 -1.38 8.78
C GLY A 76 -13.21 -1.93 7.61
N CYS A 77 -11.94 -2.29 7.81
CA CYS A 77 -11.15 -2.99 6.80
C CYS A 77 -11.65 -4.43 6.60
N ARG A 78 -11.70 -4.90 5.35
CA ARG A 78 -12.08 -6.28 5.01
C ARG A 78 -11.14 -7.36 5.58
N PHE A 79 -9.95 -6.96 6.01
CA PHE A 79 -8.95 -7.84 6.61
C PHE A 79 -8.80 -7.62 8.12
N ARG A 80 -9.78 -7.02 8.79
CA ARG A 80 -9.78 -6.87 10.24
C ARG A 80 -9.48 -8.23 10.91
N GLU A 81 -8.61 -8.20 11.92
CA GLU A 81 -8.12 -9.38 12.67
C GLU A 81 -7.32 -10.41 11.87
N HIS A 82 -7.27 -10.32 10.54
CA HIS A 82 -6.65 -11.29 9.64
C HIS A 82 -5.85 -10.58 8.53
N CYS A 83 -5.16 -9.50 8.88
CA CYS A 83 -4.43 -8.72 7.89
C CYS A 83 -3.25 -9.53 7.33
N PRO A 84 -3.12 -9.68 5.99
CA PRO A 84 -2.04 -10.44 5.37
C PRO A 84 -0.74 -9.62 5.27
N ALA A 85 -0.63 -8.54 6.07
CA ALA A 85 0.49 -7.61 6.11
C ALA A 85 1.53 -8.05 7.15
#